data_AF-A0A821ZHM9-F1
#
_entry.id   AF-A0A821ZHM9-F1
#
_cell.length_a   1.000
_cell.length_b   1.000
_cell.length_c   1.000
_cell.angle_alpha   90.00
_cell.angle_beta   90.00
_cell.angle_gamma   90.00
#
_symmetry.space_group_name_H-M   'P 1'
#
loop_
_entity.id
_entity.type
_entity.pdbx_description
1 polymer ?
#
loop_
_entity_poly.entity_id
_entity_poly.type
_entity_poly.pdbx_seq_one_letter_code
_entity_poly.pdbx_strand_id
1 'polypeptide(L)' 'FVWMINNQVKTNKRQTCTYDRILINDDKFVGAIVPGSNITVNFQQDFDLRLNEALDVSDRFPVKFDIR' A
#
# COMPACT_ATOMS: atom_id res chain seq x y z
N PHE A 1 -1.89 -0.39 19.04
CA PHE A 1 -1.83 -0.99 17.69
C PHE A 1 -2.59 -0.12 16.70
N VAL A 2 -1.96 0.29 15.61
CA VAL A 2 -2.57 1.07 14.51
C VAL A 2 -2.42 0.30 13.21
N TRP A 3 -3.53 0.11 12.50
CA TRP A 3 -3.55 -0.46 11.15
C TRP A 3 -3.39 0.66 10.12
N MET A 4 -2.27 0.68 9.42
CA MET A 4 -2.00 1.71 8.43
C MET A 4 -2.67 1.40 7.09
N ILE A 5 -2.82 0.13 6.74
CA ILE A 5 -3.54 -0.28 5.54
C ILE A 5 -4.90 -0.84 5.95
N ASN A 6 -5.93 -0.01 5.75
CA ASN A 6 -7.30 -0.37 6.09
C ASN A 6 -7.90 -1.37 5.08
N ASN A 7 -9.04 -1.97 5.43
CA ASN A 7 -9.69 -3.02 4.62
C ASN A 7 -10.24 -2.55 3.26
N GLN A 8 -10.23 -1.24 2.99
CA GLN A 8 -10.73 -0.68 1.75
C GLN A 8 -9.63 -0.53 0.69
N VAL A 9 -8.36 -0.49 1.11
CA VAL A 9 -7.21 -0.36 0.19
C VAL A 9 -7.00 -1.65 -0.59
N LYS A 10 -7.10 -1.62 -1.92
CA LYS A 10 -6.86 -2.81 -2.74
C LYS A 10 -5.38 -2.95 -3.06
N THR A 11 -4.76 -4.06 -2.65
CA THR A 11 -3.30 -4.27 -2.79
C THR A 11 -2.92 -5.24 -3.90
N ASN A 12 -3.87 -5.70 -4.71
CA ASN A 12 -3.60 -6.57 -5.86
C ASN A 12 -4.11 -5.97 -7.17
N LYS A 13 -3.53 -6.41 -8.29
CA LYS A 13 -3.87 -5.93 -9.65
C LYS A 13 -5.33 -6.13 -10.02
N ARG A 14 -5.95 -7.22 -9.53
CA ARG A 14 -7.37 -7.51 -9.74
C ARG A 14 -8.30 -6.65 -8.87
N GLN A 15 -7.74 -5.83 -7.99
CA GLN A 15 -8.43 -4.93 -7.06
C GLN A 15 -9.50 -5.61 -6.19
N THR A 16 -9.29 -6.88 -5.84
CA THR A 16 -10.27 -7.67 -5.10
C THR A 16 -10.05 -7.59 -3.60
N CYS A 17 -8.80 -7.58 -3.14
CA CYS A 17 -8.46 -7.85 -1.75
C CYS A 17 -7.39 -6.89 -1.19
N THR A 18 -7.35 -6.81 0.14
CA THR A 18 -6.32 -6.11 0.91
C THR A 18 -5.45 -7.16 1.60
N TYR A 19 -4.47 -7.69 0.87
CA TYR A 19 -3.58 -8.73 1.37
C TYR A 19 -2.42 -8.16 2.14
N ASP A 20 -1.85 -7.07 1.66
CA ASP A 20 -0.62 -6.49 2.21
C ASP A 20 -1.00 -5.49 3.31
N ARG A 21 -0.38 -5.63 4.48
CA ARG A 21 -0.78 -4.92 5.71
C ARG A 21 0.43 -4.37 6.43
N ILE A 22 0.20 -3.26 7.13
CA ILE A 22 1.18 -2.65 8.02
C ILE A 22 0.48 -2.42 9.37
N LEU A 23 1.04 -3.04 10.41
CA LEU A 23 0.58 -2.94 11.80
C LEU A 23 1.72 -2.36 12.63
N ILE A 24 1.44 -1.29 13.37
CA ILE A 24 2.41 -0.60 14.21
C ILE A 24 1.91 -0.66 15.65
N ASN A 25 2.78 -1.01 16.59
CA ASN A 25 2.43 -1.17 18.01
C ASN A 25 3.16 -0.22 18.96
N ASP A 26 4.13 0.55 18.49
CA ASP A 26 4.92 1.49 19.29
C ASP A 26 4.38 2.92 19.18
N ASP A 27 4.13 3.57 20.32
CA ASP A 27 3.50 4.88 20.37
C ASP A 27 4.38 6.00 19.81
N LYS A 28 5.72 5.90 19.96
CA LYS A 28 6.64 6.88 19.36
C LYS A 28 6.61 6.78 17.84
N PHE A 29 6.61 5.55 17.33
CA PHE A 29 6.50 5.30 15.89
C PHE A 29 5.15 5.76 15.35
N VAL A 30 4.05 5.50 16.08
CA VAL A 30 2.72 6.04 15.73
C VAL A 30 2.73 7.57 15.67
N GLY A 31 3.38 8.23 16.62
CA GLY A 31 3.51 9.69 16.64
C GLY A 31 4.33 10.29 15.50
N ALA A 32 5.23 9.50 14.88
CA ALA A 32 6.06 9.93 13.76
C ALA A 32 5.35 9.85 12.40
N ILE A 33 4.23 9.12 12.30
CA ILE A 33 3.52 8.90 11.05
C ILE A 33 2.97 10.21 10.49
N VAL A 34 3.21 10.47 9.21
CA VAL A 34 2.57 11.57 8.47
C VAL A 34 1.11 11.20 8.20
N PRO A 35 0.11 11.94 8.72
CA PRO A 35 -1.31 11.62 8.51
C PRO A 35 -1.66 11.57 7.01
N GLY A 36 -2.36 10.52 6.59
CA GLY A 36 -2.82 10.34 5.20
C GLY A 36 -1.75 9.90 4.20
N SER A 37 -0.50 9.66 4.63
CA SER A 37 0.57 9.16 3.76
C SER A 37 0.42 7.68 3.37
N ASN A 38 -0.48 6.96 4.05
CA ASN A 38 -0.72 5.55 3.85
C ASN A 38 -1.48 5.27 2.55
N ILE A 39 -0.76 4.83 1.51
CA ILE A 39 -1.33 4.55 0.18
C ILE A 39 -0.76 3.27 -0.43
N THR A 40 -1.44 2.75 -1.45
CA THR A 40 -0.84 1.81 -2.40
C THR A 40 -0.13 2.56 -3.51
N VAL A 41 0.97 2.01 -3.98
CA VAL A 41 1.69 2.51 -5.16
C VAL A 41 1.18 1.75 -6.38
N ASN A 42 0.33 2.41 -7.18
CA ASN A 42 -0.22 1.83 -8.39
C ASN A 42 0.78 1.98 -9.55
N PHE A 43 1.88 1.23 -9.52
CA PHE A 43 2.92 1.31 -10.55
C PHE A 43 2.42 0.98 -11.97
N GLN A 44 1.28 0.29 -12.11
CA GLN A 44 0.67 0.11 -13.43
C GLN A 44 0.16 1.44 -13.98
N GLN A 45 -0.53 2.21 -13.15
CA GLN A 45 -1.01 3.54 -13.51
C GLN A 45 0.14 4.54 -13.62
N ASP A 46 1.09 4.51 -12.69
CA ASP A 46 2.19 5.48 -12.65
C ASP A 46 3.13 5.39 -13.87
N PHE A 47 3.26 4.20 -14.46
CA PHE A 47 4.09 3.94 -15.63
C PHE A 47 3.31 3.57 -16.90
N ASP A 48 1.98 3.72 -16.88
CA ASP A 48 1.07 3.39 -18.00
C ASP A 48 1.30 1.99 -18.61
N LEU A 49 1.41 0.99 -17.74
CA LEU A 49 1.66 -0.40 -18.14
C LEU A 49 0.37 -1.11 -18.53
N ARG A 50 0.45 -1.97 -19.54
CA ARG A 50 -0.60 -2.96 -19.80
C ARG A 50 -0.66 -3.96 -18.65
N LEU A 51 -1.80 -4.62 -18.49
CA LEU A 51 -2.00 -5.58 -17.40
C LEU A 51 -0.94 -6.69 -17.39
N ASN A 52 -0.55 -7.22 -18.55
CA ASN A 52 0.48 -8.26 -18.65
C ASN A 52 1.86 -7.74 -18.23
N GLU A 53 2.27 -6.56 -18.69
CA GLU A 53 3.55 -5.93 -18.30
C GLU A 53 3.60 -5.66 -16.80
N ALA A 54 2.48 -5.20 -16.22
CA ALA A 54 2.37 -5.01 -14.79
C ALA A 54 2.43 -6.33 -14.00
N LEU A 55 1.84 -7.41 -14.53
CA LEU A 55 1.87 -8.75 -13.94
C LEU A 55 3.26 -9.40 -14.03
N ASP A 56 4.05 -9.09 -15.04
CA ASP A 56 5.45 -9.53 -15.15
C ASP A 56 6.32 -8.94 -14.03
N VAL A 57 5.95 -7.76 -13.50
CA VAL A 57 6.58 -7.16 -12.32
C VAL A 57 6.05 -7.79 -11.02
N SER A 58 4.73 -7.73 -10.81
CA SER A 58 4.06 -8.33 -9.65
C SER A 58 2.53 -8.30 -9.78
N ASP A 59 1.85 -9.27 -9.18
CA ASP A 59 0.40 -9.26 -8.98
C ASP A 59 -0.06 -8.36 -7.81
N ARG A 60 0.87 -7.80 -7.03
CA ARG A 60 0.63 -6.95 -5.86
C ARG A 60 1.13 -5.53 -6.05
N PHE A 61 0.48 -4.59 -5.37
CA PHE A 61 0.91 -3.20 -5.27
C PHE A 61 1.70 -3.00 -3.97
N PRO A 62 2.84 -2.28 -3.99
CA PRO A 62 3.50 -1.86 -2.77
C PRO A 62 2.55 -1.02 -1.91
N VAL A 63 2.64 -1.20 -0.60
CA VAL A 63 2.00 -0.32 0.39
C VAL A 63 3.08 0.56 1.00
N LYS A 64 2.81 1.86 1.13
CA LYS A 64 3.75 2.82 1.72
C LYS A 64 3.07 3.78 2.67
N PHE A 65 3.87 4.40 3.53
CA PHE A 65 3.53 5.50 4.40
C PHE A 65 4.82 6.26 4.74
N ASP A 66 4.70 7.51 5.15
CA ASP A 66 5.84 8.37 5.48
C ASP A 66 5.91 8.59 6.99
N ILE A 67 7.14 8.77 7.49
CA ILE A 67 7.44 9.12 8.88
C ILE A 67 8.28 10.41 8.91
N ARG A 68 8.19 11.18 10.00
CA ARG A 68 8.96 12.40 10.25
C ARG A 68 10.19 12.14 11.12
#